data_AF-A0A353EHD6-F1
#
_entry.id   AF-A0A353EHD6-F1
#
_cell.length_a   1.000
_cell.length_b   1.000
_cell.length_c   1.000
_cell.angle_alpha   90.00
_cell.angle_beta   90.00
_cell.angle_gamma   90.00
#
_symmetry.space_group_name_H-M   'P 1'
#
loop_
_entity.id
_entity.type
_entity.pdbx_description
1 polymer ?
#
loop_
_entity_poly.entity_id
_entity_poly.type
_entity_poly.pdbx_seq_one_letter_code
_entity_poly.pdbx_strand_id
1 'polypeptide(L)' 'MSDDITGVRILIIDDSSTHVAVCRKLLLTAGVDPYFIYEAQSVKQAKKTIKDTPPDICFIDYILPDGLGSEVQPFQGEN' A
#
# COMPACT_ATOMS: atom_id res chain seq x y z
N MET A 1 21.09 -16.61 3.98
CA MET A 1 20.33 -15.46 4.49
C MET A 1 18.95 -15.58 3.88
N SER A 2 18.03 -16.23 4.60
CA SER A 2 16.61 -16.12 4.30
C SER A 2 16.14 -14.89 5.06
N ASP A 3 16.26 -13.72 4.43
CA ASP A 3 15.62 -12.52 4.97
C ASP A 3 14.13 -12.80 4.92
N ASP A 4 13.60 -13.16 6.09
CA ASP A 4 12.23 -13.58 6.28
C ASP A 4 11.35 -12.33 6.08
N ILE A 5 10.78 -12.19 4.89
CA ILE A 5 9.74 -11.19 4.57
C ILE A 5 8.42 -11.46 5.32
N THR A 6 8.44 -12.38 6.28
CA THR A 6 7.34 -12.68 7.19
C THR A 6 7.00 -11.46 8.03
N GLY A 7 5.77 -10.97 7.86
CA GLY A 7 5.21 -9.87 8.67
C GLY A 7 5.40 -8.47 8.11
N VAL A 8 5.99 -8.29 6.92
CA VAL A 8 6.03 -6.98 6.26
C VAL A 8 4.65 -6.63 5.72
N ARG A 9 4.05 -5.55 6.24
CA ARG A 9 2.74 -5.02 5.81
C ARG A 9 2.92 -4.10 4.62
N ILE A 10 2.32 -4.48 3.51
CA ILE A 10 2.38 -3.75 2.25
C ILE A 10 0.99 -3.20 1.95
N LEU A 11 0.93 -1.92 1.61
CA LEU A 11 -0.28 -1.27 1.11
C LEU A 11 -0.11 -0.93 -0.37
N ILE A 12 -0.99 -1.43 -1.22
CA ILE A 12 -1.12 -1.03 -2.63
C ILE A 12 -2.21 0.05 -2.73
N ILE A 13 -1.91 1.19 -3.34
CA ILE A 13 -2.84 2.30 -3.55
C ILE A 13 -2.93 2.58 -5.04
N ASP A 14 -3.98 2.09 -5.69
CA ASP A 14 -4.20 2.21 -7.14
C ASP A 14 -5.69 1.96 -7.43
N ASP A 15 -6.34 2.79 -8.25
CA ASP A 15 -7.76 2.66 -8.58
C ASP A 15 -8.02 1.69 -9.76
N SER A 16 -6.97 1.28 -10.47
CA SER A 16 -7.01 0.24 -11.49
C SER A 16 -6.94 -1.15 -10.85
N SER A 17 -8.09 -1.83 -10.79
CA SER A 17 -8.16 -3.24 -10.36
C SER A 17 -7.18 -4.17 -11.11
N THR A 18 -6.86 -3.86 -12.37
CA THR A 18 -5.87 -4.60 -13.16
C THR A 18 -4.44 -4.39 -12.62
N HIS A 19 -4.05 -3.15 -12.30
CA HIS A 19 -2.73 -2.86 -11.75
C HIS A 19 -2.57 -3.46 -10.36
N VAL A 20 -3.60 -3.34 -9.51
CA VAL A 20 -3.63 -3.98 -8.19
C VAL A 20 -3.42 -5.48 -8.31
N ALA A 21 -4.13 -6.16 -9.21
CA ALA A 21 -4.01 -7.61 -9.40
C ALA A 21 -2.59 -8.02 -9.85
N VAL A 22 -1.97 -7.25 -10.76
CA VAL A 22 -0.59 -7.49 -11.21
C VAL A 22 0.41 -7.27 -10.08
N CYS A 23 0.30 -6.14 -9.36
CA CYS A 23 1.17 -5.82 -8.24
C CYS A 23 1.07 -6.88 -7.14
N ARG A 24 -0.15 -7.28 -6.76
CA ARG A 24 -0.40 -8.36 -5.80
C ARG A 24 0.23 -9.67 -6.25
N LYS A 25 0.07 -10.06 -7.51
CA LYS A 25 0.71 -11.27 -8.05
C LYS A 25 2.23 -11.24 -7.94
N LEU A 26 2.86 -10.08 -8.20
CA LEU A 26 4.31 -9.91 -8.06
C LEU A 26 4.77 -10.05 -6.61
N LEU A 27 4.06 -9.45 -5.66
CA LEU A 27 4.36 -9.57 -4.22
C LEU A 27 4.26 -11.03 -3.74
N LEU A 28 3.21 -11.75 -4.14
CA LEU A 28 3.05 -13.17 -3.81
C LEU A 28 4.18 -14.02 -4.41
N THR A 29 4.58 -13.71 -5.65
CA THR A 29 5.72 -14.40 -6.31
C THR A 29 7.04 -14.11 -5.61
N ALA A 30 7.19 -12.92 -5.01
CA ALA A 30 8.34 -12.55 -4.21
C ALA A 30 8.36 -13.22 -2.81
N GLY A 31 7.30 -13.93 -2.41
CA GLY A 31 7.21 -14.63 -1.13
C GLY A 31 6.54 -13.81 -0.02
N VAL A 32 5.89 -12.69 -0.34
CA VAL A 32 5.11 -11.92 0.65
C VAL A 32 3.87 -12.71 1.03
N ASP A 33 3.60 -12.80 2.35
CA ASP A 33 2.40 -13.45 2.86
C ASP A 33 1.14 -12.63 2.48
N PRO A 34 0.15 -13.25 1.80
CA PRO A 34 -1.08 -12.58 1.38
C PRO A 34 -1.87 -11.90 2.50
N TYR A 35 -1.69 -12.33 3.76
CA TYR A 35 -2.35 -11.75 4.93
C TYR A 35 -1.87 -10.32 5.24
N PHE A 36 -0.66 -9.97 4.82
CA PHE A 36 -0.05 -8.66 5.06
C PHE A 36 -0.10 -7.74 3.83
N ILE A 37 -0.87 -8.09 2.80
CA ILE A 37 -1.09 -7.25 1.60
C ILE A 37 -2.46 -6.59 1.67
N TYR A 38 -2.46 -5.28 1.87
CA TYR A 38 -3.64 -4.41 1.94
C TYR A 38 -3.79 -3.58 0.67
N GLU A 39 -5.00 -3.12 0.40
CA GLU A 39 -5.35 -2.41 -0.83
C GLU A 39 -6.20 -1.17 -0.52
N ALA A 40 -6.00 -0.10 -1.30
CA ALA A 40 -6.82 1.10 -1.30
C ALA A 40 -6.96 1.62 -2.73
N GLN A 41 -8.12 2.20 -3.07
CA GLN A 41 -8.43 2.71 -4.41
C GLN A 41 -8.57 4.24 -4.42
N SER A 42 -8.25 4.90 -3.31
CA SER A 42 -8.43 6.33 -3.13
C SER A 42 -7.54 6.84 -1.98
N VAL A 43 -7.22 8.13 -2.00
CA VAL A 43 -6.51 8.84 -0.92
C VAL A 43 -7.26 8.66 0.40
N LYS A 44 -8.59 8.81 0.39
CA LYS A 44 -9.43 8.62 1.58
C LYS A 44 -9.31 7.22 2.17
N GLN A 45 -9.40 6.19 1.32
CA GLN A 45 -9.27 4.80 1.76
C GLN A 45 -7.86 4.53 2.25
N ALA A 46 -6.84 5.01 1.56
CA ALA A 46 -5.44 4.87 1.95
C ALA A 46 -5.18 5.48 3.33
N LYS A 47 -5.63 6.71 3.59
CA LYS A 47 -5.49 7.38 4.91
C LYS A 47 -6.17 6.58 6.02
N LYS A 48 -7.35 6.02 5.75
CA LYS A 48 -8.05 5.15 6.70
C LYS A 48 -7.25 3.87 6.96
N THR A 49 -6.78 3.20 5.91
CA THR A 49 -5.99 1.97 6.04
C THR A 49 -4.69 2.21 6.78
N ILE A 50 -3.95 3.28 6.48
CA ILE A 50 -2.72 3.66 7.19
C ILE A 50 -2.98 3.91 8.68
N LYS A 51 -4.10 4.56 9.01
CA LYS A 51 -4.48 4.83 10.40
C LYS A 51 -4.83 3.55 11.16
N ASP A 52 -5.61 2.66 10.55
CA ASP A 52 -6.11 1.45 11.20
C ASP A 52 -5.04 0.33 11.24
N THR A 53 -4.25 0.24 10.17
CA THR A 53 -3.20 -0.76 9.96
C THR A 53 -1.98 -0.11 9.30
N PRO A 54 -1.05 0.49 10.07
CA PRO A 54 0.12 1.15 9.52
C PRO A 54 0.96 0.19 8.66
N PRO A 55 1.12 0.46 7.35
CA PRO A 55 1.98 -0.35 6.49
C PRO A 55 3.45 -0.01 6.72
N ASP A 56 4.32 -0.96 6.44
CA ASP A 56 5.77 -0.75 6.44
C ASP A 56 6.24 -0.23 5.07
N ILE A 57 5.52 -0.58 3.99
CA ILE A 57 5.78 -0.14 2.61
C ILE A 57 4.47 0.20 1.90
N CYS A 58 4.45 1.30 1.13
CA CYS A 58 3.34 1.67 0.26
C CYS A 58 3.78 1.71 -1.21
N PHE A 59 3.03 1.05 -2.09
CA PHE A 59 3.07 1.28 -3.54
C PHE A 59 1.91 2.21 -3.90
N ILE A 60 2.20 3.39 -4.45
CA ILE A 60 1.22 4.47 -4.58
C ILE A 60 1.15 4.94 -6.04
N ASP A 61 -0.02 4.83 -6.66
CA ASP A 61 -0.32 5.54 -7.89
C ASP A 61 -0.41 7.04 -7.62
N TYR A 62 0.15 7.84 -8.52
CA TYR A 62 0.24 9.27 -8.35
C TYR A 62 -1.12 9.97 -8.55
N ILE A 63 -1.95 9.48 -9.47
CA ILE A 63 -3.27 10.06 -9.75
C ILE A 63 -4.32 9.10 -9.22
N LEU A 64 -5.13 9.57 -8.27
CA LEU A 64 -6.23 8.79 -7.70
C LEU A 64 -7.57 9.53 -7.92
N PRO A 65 -8.72 8.84 -7.81
CA PRO A 65 -10.03 9.44 -8.05
C PRO A 65 -10.38 10.64 -7.16
N ASP A 66 -9.75 10.76 -5.98
CA ASP A 66 -10.05 11.76 -4.97
C ASP A 66 -8.83 12.61 -4.55
N GLY A 67 -7.71 12.54 -5.29
CA GLY A 67 -6.53 13.37 -5.03
C GLY A 67 -5.25 12.82 -5.62
N LEU A 68 -4.12 13.37 -5.19
CA LEU A 68 -2.79 12.89 -5.56
C LEU A 68 -2.24 11.90 -4.54
N GLY A 69 -1.43 10.94 -5.01
CA GLY A 69 -0.72 9.99 -4.14
C GLY A 69 0.18 10.67 -3.08
N SER A 70 0.70 11.87 -3.38
CA SER A 70 1.46 12.69 -2.43
C SER A 70 0.64 13.15 -1.22
N GLU A 71 -0.68 13.23 -1.35
CA GLU A 71 -1.59 13.63 -0.27
C GLU A 71 -1.84 12.51 0.74
N VAL A 72 -1.44 11.27 0.43
CA VAL A 72 -1.59 10.10 1.31
C VAL A 72 -0.73 10.23 2.56
N GLN A 73 0.40 10.94 2.47
CA GLN A 73 1.36 11.03 3.58
C GLN A 73 0.68 11.58 4.84
N PRO A 74 0.88 10.94 6.00
CA PRO A 74 0.56 11.58 7.26
C PRO A 74 1.49 12.79 7.38
N PHE A 75 0.92 13.98 7.56
CA PHE A 75 1.64 15.21 7.81
C PHE A 75 2.67 14.98 8.93
N GLN A 76 3.95 14.85 8.60
CA GLN A 76 5.05 14.90 9.56
C GLN A 76 5.49 16.35 9.64
N GLY A 77 4.83 17.12 10.49
CA GLY A 77 5.46 18.30 11.05
C GLY A 77 6.63 17.82 11.90
N GLU A 78 7.84 18.09 11.43
CA GLU A 78 9.03 18.06 12.27
C GLU A 78 8.77 18.96 13.49
N ASN A 79 8.78 18.37 14.69
CA ASN A 79 8.96 19.05 15.97
C ASN A 79 10.31 18.61 16.54
#